data_AF-A0A7J6IME1-F1
#
_entry.id   AF-A0A7J6IME1-F1
#
_cell.length_a   1.000
_cell.length_b   1.000
_cell.length_c   1.000
_cell.angle_alpha   90.00
_cell.angle_beta   90.00
_cell.angle_gamma   90.00
#
_symmetry.space_group_name_H-M   'P 1'
#
loop_
_entity.id
_entity.type
_entity.pdbx_description
1 polymer ?
#
loop_
_entity_poly.entity_id
_entity_poly.type
_entity_poly.pdbx_seq_one_letter_code
_entity_poly.pdbx_strand_id
1 'polypeptide(L)'
;MDPLQWRGYYSDLGVRPTATSQEISRAFRDLARTTHPDKKAPGDRSDSSEFRKLRIQVREAFEFLKDPAKRRRYDKTYRNSKRSYERHRRWQEDEAQRQAEAEARQESDEEDQRREEAKQRREEKRQQREEARKQARRERTKRRRAAQREAKKEQRETEQREARRREQQSANDRRINEQRRANAQRQQEQTQFEAFQREAAFLAEALLQQEQREAQQLARELAACWDAEQQKAEAIRRHQAEQAAAIRKELEQKAAAIKRQEDDKKRQAHWKAEQQRREDQQRQEKEKREAYQKVMHEKRALEEAETKRRLELEAQEAARENEKQRKENAARERHRLRQLETKKRSKKMSKMVRAERERLSEVYLDERTLTEMLYGKRGHARCGHAWFGWTEEVGAECCGSCQQKTATSYFICPMCDIKLCLKCKRGLAETKPGIWV
;
A
#
# COMPACT_ATOMS: atom_id res chain seq x y z
N MET A 1 17.50 -173.37 71.07
CA MET A 1 18.04 -174.75 71.11
C MET A 1 19.39 -174.74 71.80
N ASP A 2 19.81 -175.84 72.42
CA ASP A 2 21.15 -175.96 73.01
C ASP A 2 22.16 -176.33 71.90
N PRO A 3 23.22 -175.54 71.64
CA PRO A 3 24.11 -175.79 70.50
C PRO A 3 24.83 -177.14 70.56
N LEU A 4 25.01 -177.69 71.77
CA LEU A 4 25.67 -178.99 71.98
C LEU A 4 24.74 -180.19 71.70
N GLN A 5 23.50 -179.95 71.30
CA GLN A 5 22.47 -180.99 71.17
C GLN A 5 22.46 -181.71 69.81
N TRP A 6 23.09 -181.18 68.74
CA TRP A 6 22.84 -181.69 67.39
C TRP A 6 23.72 -182.87 66.92
N ARG A 7 24.81 -183.19 67.62
CA ARG A 7 25.61 -184.43 67.42
C ARG A 7 26.17 -184.88 68.76
N GLY A 8 25.72 -186.01 69.30
CA GLY A 8 26.18 -186.48 70.59
C GLY A 8 25.30 -187.56 71.19
N TYR A 9 25.93 -188.51 71.89
CA TYR A 9 25.39 -189.83 72.20
C TYR A 9 23.98 -189.86 72.82
N TYR A 10 23.59 -188.83 73.58
CA TYR A 10 22.24 -188.71 74.13
C TYR A 10 21.19 -188.42 73.04
N SER A 11 21.46 -187.45 72.17
CA SER A 11 20.61 -187.10 71.04
C SER A 11 20.57 -188.21 70.00
N ASP A 12 21.69 -188.91 69.79
CA ASP A 12 21.80 -190.03 68.85
C ASP A 12 20.93 -191.24 69.29
N LEU A 13 20.65 -191.36 70.60
CA LEU A 13 19.67 -192.29 71.18
C LEU A 13 18.27 -191.67 71.40
N GLY A 14 18.07 -190.39 71.07
CA GLY A 14 16.82 -189.66 71.32
C GLY A 14 16.49 -189.40 72.80
N VAL A 15 17.44 -189.59 73.72
CA VAL A 15 17.20 -189.46 75.18
C VAL A 15 17.73 -188.14 75.73
N ARG A 16 17.18 -187.70 76.86
CA ARG A 16 17.72 -186.53 77.60
C ARG A 16 19.02 -186.93 78.33
N PRO A 17 20.00 -186.03 78.49
CA PRO A 17 21.22 -186.30 79.27
C PRO A 17 21.00 -186.79 80.71
N THR A 18 19.81 -186.51 81.28
CA THR A 18 19.38 -186.94 82.62
C THR A 18 18.78 -188.35 82.67
N ALA A 19 18.62 -189.05 81.55
CA ALA A 19 17.96 -190.36 81.50
C ALA A 19 18.74 -191.44 82.28
N THR A 20 18.04 -192.39 82.88
CA THR A 20 18.60 -193.52 83.62
C THR A 20 19.21 -194.57 82.68
N SER A 21 20.11 -195.42 83.22
CA SER A 21 20.71 -196.51 82.44
C SER A 21 19.69 -197.55 81.95
N GLN A 22 18.56 -197.69 82.64
CA GLN A 22 17.44 -198.54 82.20
C GLN A 22 16.72 -197.94 81.00
N GLU A 23 16.44 -196.63 81.02
CA GLU A 23 15.83 -195.91 79.88
C GLU A 23 16.74 -195.92 78.65
N ILE A 24 18.05 -195.69 78.83
CA ILE A 24 19.06 -195.80 77.76
C ILE A 24 19.05 -197.22 77.16
N SER A 25 18.99 -198.26 78.01
CA SER A 25 18.92 -199.67 77.59
C SER A 25 17.55 -200.06 77.00
N ARG A 26 16.49 -199.28 77.22
CA ARG A 26 15.19 -199.45 76.58
C ARG A 26 15.19 -198.77 75.21
N ALA A 27 15.56 -197.49 75.15
CA ALA A 27 15.68 -196.72 73.92
C ALA A 27 16.55 -197.46 72.89
N PHE A 28 17.74 -197.93 73.29
CA PHE A 28 18.59 -198.73 72.39
C PHE A 28 17.89 -199.99 71.87
N ARG A 29 17.16 -200.74 72.71
CA ARG A 29 16.45 -201.95 72.26
C ARG A 29 15.30 -201.64 71.31
N ASP A 30 14.55 -200.56 71.55
CA ASP A 30 13.44 -200.16 70.70
C ASP A 30 13.95 -199.60 69.34
N LEU A 31 15.01 -198.77 69.34
CA LEU A 31 15.68 -198.31 68.12
C LEU A 31 16.40 -199.45 67.35
N ALA A 32 17.03 -200.40 68.05
CA ALA A 32 17.63 -201.57 67.41
C ALA A 32 16.58 -202.49 66.77
N ARG A 33 15.37 -202.56 67.34
CA ARG A 33 14.23 -203.32 66.82
C ARG A 33 13.55 -202.64 65.62
N THR A 34 13.59 -201.31 65.50
CA THR A 34 13.13 -200.59 64.29
C THR A 34 14.20 -200.56 63.19
N THR A 35 15.48 -200.58 63.54
CA THR A 35 16.63 -200.62 62.58
C THR A 35 17.16 -202.04 62.30
N HIS A 36 16.42 -203.08 62.69
CA HIS A 36 16.82 -204.47 62.43
C HIS A 36 16.68 -204.81 60.93
N PRO A 37 17.71 -205.37 60.27
CA PRO A 37 17.70 -205.58 58.82
C PRO A 37 16.63 -206.58 58.35
N ASP A 38 16.27 -207.52 59.22
CA ASP A 38 15.33 -208.63 58.97
C ASP A 38 13.86 -208.20 58.80
N LYS A 39 13.56 -206.90 58.95
CA LYS A 39 12.21 -206.33 58.79
C LYS A 39 11.90 -205.81 57.39
N LYS A 40 12.78 -206.00 56.40
CA LYS A 40 12.59 -205.48 55.04
C LYS A 40 11.99 -206.52 54.08
N ALA A 41 10.96 -206.12 53.34
CA ALA A 41 10.33 -206.94 52.31
C ALA A 41 11.24 -207.11 51.08
N PRO A 42 11.14 -208.23 50.34
CA PRO A 42 12.01 -208.50 49.19
C PRO A 42 11.62 -207.64 47.98
N GLY A 43 12.30 -206.51 47.78
CA GLY A 43 12.14 -205.67 46.58
C GLY A 43 13.02 -204.42 46.53
N ASP A 44 13.18 -203.71 47.64
CA ASP A 44 13.88 -202.41 47.65
C ASP A 44 15.37 -202.55 48.02
N ARG A 45 16.23 -201.87 47.24
CA ARG A 45 17.69 -201.81 47.42
C ARG A 45 18.23 -200.41 47.78
N SER A 46 17.38 -199.40 47.82
CA SER A 46 17.77 -197.99 48.00
C SER A 46 18.32 -197.65 49.39
N ASP A 47 17.97 -198.44 50.40
CA ASP A 47 17.98 -198.01 51.80
C ASP A 47 18.83 -198.93 52.72
N SER A 48 20.12 -199.04 52.38
CA SER A 48 21.10 -199.93 53.04
C SER A 48 22.24 -199.19 53.77
N SER A 49 22.59 -197.98 53.32
CA SER A 49 23.72 -197.18 53.84
C SER A 49 23.36 -196.36 55.08
N GLU A 50 22.31 -195.54 55.02
CA GLU A 50 21.95 -194.66 56.13
C GLU A 50 21.42 -195.45 57.33
N PHE A 51 20.60 -196.48 57.12
CA PHE A 51 20.21 -197.41 58.19
C PHE A 51 21.40 -198.11 58.83
N ARG A 52 22.46 -198.42 58.06
CA ARG A 52 23.70 -198.99 58.60
C ARG A 52 24.48 -197.95 59.43
N LYS A 53 24.61 -196.71 58.94
CA LYS A 53 25.25 -195.61 59.70
C LYS A 53 24.50 -195.31 60.99
N LEU A 54 23.19 -195.12 60.93
CA LEU A 54 22.35 -194.83 62.09
C LEU A 54 22.40 -195.98 63.10
N ARG A 55 22.34 -197.24 62.66
CA ARG A 55 22.50 -198.41 63.55
C ARG A 55 23.88 -198.48 64.19
N ILE A 56 24.95 -198.07 63.48
CA ILE A 56 26.31 -197.97 64.05
C ILE A 56 26.34 -196.86 65.11
N GLN A 57 25.84 -195.66 64.81
CA GLN A 57 25.79 -194.52 65.73
C GLN A 57 24.97 -194.84 67.00
N VAL A 58 23.77 -195.40 66.83
CA VAL A 58 22.89 -195.84 67.93
C VAL A 58 23.58 -196.92 68.79
N ARG A 59 24.34 -197.84 68.17
CA ARG A 59 25.12 -198.85 68.91
C ARG A 59 26.31 -198.25 69.64
N GLU A 60 27.08 -197.39 68.99
CA GLU A 60 28.26 -196.72 69.56
C GLU A 60 27.87 -195.81 70.72
N ALA A 61 26.82 -195.01 70.56
CA ALA A 61 26.21 -194.20 71.61
C ALA A 61 25.74 -195.07 72.79
N PHE A 62 25.11 -196.21 72.53
CA PHE A 62 24.72 -197.14 73.59
C PHE A 62 25.92 -197.78 74.31
N GLU A 63 26.92 -198.27 73.59
CA GLU A 63 28.13 -198.87 74.18
C GLU A 63 28.96 -197.84 74.96
N PHE A 64 28.93 -196.57 74.56
CA PHE A 64 29.57 -195.47 75.29
C PHE A 64 28.78 -195.03 76.54
N LEU A 65 27.44 -194.94 76.46
CA LEU A 65 26.59 -194.48 77.56
C LEU A 65 26.19 -195.57 78.56
N LYS A 66 26.27 -196.85 78.19
CA LYS A 66 26.09 -198.01 79.08
C LYS A 66 27.19 -198.08 80.15
N ASP A 67 28.40 -197.64 79.81
CA ASP A 67 29.56 -197.57 80.71
C ASP A 67 29.45 -196.31 81.62
N PRO A 68 29.29 -196.47 82.96
CA PRO A 68 29.14 -195.33 83.86
C PRO A 68 30.36 -194.41 83.91
N ALA A 69 31.57 -194.93 83.68
CA ALA A 69 32.81 -194.17 83.75
C ALA A 69 32.98 -193.30 82.49
N LYS A 70 32.69 -193.84 81.30
CA LYS A 70 32.65 -193.08 80.04
C LYS A 70 31.57 -192.01 80.08
N ARG A 71 30.34 -192.38 80.48
CA ARG A 71 29.22 -191.45 80.64
C ARG A 71 29.55 -190.28 81.57
N ARG A 72 30.10 -190.55 82.76
CA ARG A 72 30.48 -189.49 83.73
C ARG A 72 31.55 -188.53 83.21
N ARG A 73 32.49 -188.99 82.36
CA ARG A 73 33.47 -188.11 81.70
C ARG A 73 32.79 -187.20 80.67
N TYR A 74 31.92 -187.76 79.82
CA TYR A 74 31.15 -187.01 78.82
C TYR A 74 30.25 -185.94 79.46
N ASP A 75 29.53 -186.28 80.53
CA ASP A 75 28.68 -185.34 81.28
C ASP A 75 29.48 -184.16 81.88
N LYS A 76 30.70 -184.42 82.37
CA LYS A 76 31.58 -183.36 82.91
C LYS A 76 32.00 -182.39 81.81
N THR A 77 32.39 -182.91 80.64
CA THR A 77 32.76 -182.09 79.49
C THR A 77 31.56 -181.29 78.96
N TYR A 78 30.41 -181.93 78.78
CA TYR A 78 29.18 -181.30 78.28
C TYR A 78 28.75 -180.10 79.16
N ARG A 79 28.73 -180.26 80.49
CA ARG A 79 28.42 -179.16 81.44
C ARG A 79 29.43 -178.01 81.36
N ASN A 80 30.71 -178.32 81.22
CA ASN A 80 31.76 -177.30 81.09
C ASN A 80 31.64 -176.52 79.77
N SER A 81 31.45 -177.21 78.64
CA SER A 81 31.24 -176.57 77.34
C SER A 81 29.98 -175.70 77.34
N LYS A 82 28.88 -176.18 77.93
CA LYS A 82 27.64 -175.40 78.06
C LYS A 82 27.84 -174.12 78.87
N ARG A 83 28.46 -174.22 80.06
CA ARG A 83 28.76 -173.06 80.92
C ARG A 83 29.72 -172.06 80.25
N SER A 84 30.61 -172.53 79.37
CA SER A 84 31.48 -171.69 78.56
C SER A 84 30.69 -170.93 77.48
N TYR A 85 29.83 -171.63 76.74
CA TYR A 85 28.96 -171.03 75.73
C TYR A 85 28.00 -170.00 76.34
N GLU A 86 27.33 -170.33 77.45
CA GLU A 86 26.42 -169.42 78.17
C GLU A 86 27.14 -168.15 78.67
N ARG A 87 28.41 -168.27 79.08
CA ARG A 87 29.25 -167.11 79.44
C ARG A 87 29.58 -166.25 78.22
N HIS A 88 29.99 -166.86 77.11
CA HIS A 88 30.33 -166.10 75.91
C HIS A 88 29.11 -165.42 75.29
N ARG A 89 27.94 -166.09 75.32
CA ARG A 89 26.67 -165.51 74.87
C ARG A 89 26.28 -164.28 75.71
N ARG A 90 26.39 -164.38 77.05
CA ARG A 90 26.20 -163.21 77.94
C ARG A 90 27.18 -162.10 77.66
N TRP A 91 28.46 -162.40 77.43
CA TRP A 91 29.43 -161.37 77.06
C TRP A 91 29.06 -160.66 75.74
N GLN A 92 28.53 -161.37 74.73
CA GLN A 92 28.01 -160.72 73.53
C GLN A 92 26.74 -159.88 73.81
N GLU A 93 25.84 -160.35 74.69
CA GLU A 93 24.65 -159.62 75.13
C GLU A 93 25.04 -158.31 75.88
N ASP A 94 25.98 -158.40 76.83
CA ASP A 94 26.52 -157.28 77.61
C ASP A 94 27.26 -156.26 76.72
N GLU A 95 28.06 -156.73 75.74
CA GLU A 95 28.85 -155.86 74.87
C GLU A 95 27.98 -155.15 73.82
N ALA A 96 26.95 -155.82 73.29
CA ALA A 96 25.94 -155.18 72.44
C ALA A 96 25.13 -154.11 73.19
N GLN A 97 24.79 -154.36 74.47
CA GLN A 97 24.14 -153.35 75.31
C GLN A 97 25.05 -152.14 75.53
N ARG A 98 26.35 -152.33 75.78
CA ARG A 98 27.32 -151.24 75.92
C ARG A 98 27.47 -150.39 74.66
N GLN A 99 27.42 -151.02 73.48
CA GLN A 99 27.46 -150.32 72.20
C GLN A 99 26.22 -149.44 72.02
N ALA A 100 25.02 -150.00 72.25
CA ALA A 100 23.78 -149.24 72.20
C ALA A 100 23.73 -148.10 73.24
N GLU A 101 24.23 -148.32 74.47
CA GLU A 101 24.33 -147.26 75.50
C GLU A 101 25.36 -146.18 75.16
N ALA A 102 26.39 -146.49 74.36
CA ALA A 102 27.36 -145.51 73.88
C ALA A 102 26.82 -144.69 72.69
N GLU A 103 26.16 -145.36 71.73
CA GLU A 103 25.51 -144.71 70.58
C GLU A 103 24.40 -143.76 71.03
N ALA A 104 23.54 -144.17 71.98
CA ALA A 104 22.48 -143.32 72.53
C ALA A 104 23.02 -142.09 73.29
N ARG A 105 24.23 -142.18 73.89
CA ARG A 105 24.91 -141.01 74.49
C ARG A 105 25.42 -140.06 73.41
N GLN A 106 26.04 -140.58 72.35
CA GLN A 106 26.53 -139.78 71.23
C GLN A 106 25.38 -139.02 70.54
N GLU A 107 24.25 -139.67 70.29
CA GLU A 107 23.07 -139.02 69.70
C GLU A 107 22.53 -137.87 70.58
N SER A 108 22.51 -138.06 71.90
CA SER A 108 22.11 -137.03 72.87
C SER A 108 23.10 -135.86 72.91
N ASP A 109 24.41 -136.14 72.98
CA ASP A 109 25.47 -135.12 73.00
C ASP A 109 25.46 -134.29 71.69
N GLU A 110 25.21 -134.94 70.54
CA GLU A 110 24.99 -134.23 69.28
C GLU A 110 23.69 -133.41 69.26
N GLU A 111 22.59 -133.88 69.86
CA GLU A 111 21.35 -133.10 69.88
C GLU A 111 21.49 -131.83 70.71
N ASP A 112 22.17 -131.89 71.87
CA ASP A 112 22.45 -130.70 72.67
C ASP A 112 23.47 -129.76 72.01
N GLN A 113 24.45 -130.27 71.24
CA GLN A 113 25.27 -129.43 70.35
C GLN A 113 24.43 -128.73 69.27
N ARG A 114 23.55 -129.45 68.57
CA ARG A 114 22.61 -128.88 67.58
C ARG A 114 21.69 -127.82 68.20
N ARG A 115 21.23 -128.03 69.43
CA ARG A 115 20.41 -127.07 70.20
C ARG A 115 21.21 -125.83 70.61
N GLU A 116 22.46 -125.97 71.02
CA GLU A 116 23.31 -124.84 71.43
C GLU A 116 23.75 -123.99 70.22
N GLU A 117 24.14 -124.62 69.11
CA GLU A 117 24.32 -123.92 67.83
C GLU A 117 23.07 -123.13 67.42
N ALA A 118 21.89 -123.72 67.59
CA ALA A 118 20.63 -123.05 67.28
C ALA A 118 20.34 -121.84 68.20
N LYS A 119 20.85 -121.83 69.45
CA LYS A 119 20.83 -120.66 70.34
C LYS A 119 21.82 -119.60 69.86
N GLN A 120 23.07 -119.98 69.59
CA GLN A 120 24.12 -119.07 69.11
C GLN A 120 23.70 -118.36 67.80
N ARG A 121 23.22 -119.11 66.80
CA ARG A 121 22.71 -118.56 65.53
C ARG A 121 21.49 -117.64 65.68
N ARG A 122 20.74 -117.73 66.80
CA ARG A 122 19.65 -116.78 67.15
C ARG A 122 20.19 -115.53 67.85
N GLU A 123 21.19 -115.70 68.71
CA GLU A 123 21.90 -114.62 69.40
C GLU A 123 22.64 -113.72 68.41
N GLU A 124 23.46 -114.28 67.51
CA GLU A 124 24.13 -113.56 66.41
C GLU A 124 23.15 -112.73 65.59
N LYS A 125 22.02 -113.33 65.17
CA LYS A 125 20.96 -112.65 64.41
C LYS A 125 20.30 -111.53 65.23
N ARG A 126 20.26 -111.61 66.57
CA ARG A 126 19.79 -110.50 67.42
C ARG A 126 20.81 -109.37 67.43
N GLN A 127 22.10 -109.68 67.62
CA GLN A 127 23.20 -108.70 67.66
C GLN A 127 23.36 -107.98 66.32
N GLN A 128 23.36 -108.70 65.20
CA GLN A 128 23.38 -108.13 63.84
C GLN A 128 22.20 -107.16 63.61
N ARG A 129 20.99 -107.53 64.04
CA ARG A 129 19.79 -106.66 63.95
C ARG A 129 19.91 -105.42 64.84
N GLU A 130 20.55 -105.53 66.00
CA GLU A 130 20.76 -104.38 66.88
C GLU A 130 21.83 -103.42 66.35
N GLU A 131 22.97 -103.92 65.84
CA GLU A 131 23.99 -103.06 65.24
C GLU A 131 23.50 -102.43 63.92
N ALA A 132 22.74 -103.14 63.10
CA ALA A 132 22.07 -102.54 61.94
C ALA A 132 21.12 -101.39 62.36
N ARG A 133 20.38 -101.53 63.46
CA ARG A 133 19.56 -100.44 64.05
C ARG A 133 20.42 -99.28 64.55
N LYS A 134 21.56 -99.54 65.21
CA LYS A 134 22.52 -98.51 65.67
C LYS A 134 23.12 -97.75 64.48
N GLN A 135 23.54 -98.44 63.43
CA GLN A 135 24.06 -97.85 62.19
C GLN A 135 22.99 -97.01 61.46
N ALA A 136 21.78 -97.53 61.28
CA ALA A 136 20.67 -96.77 60.69
C ALA A 136 20.34 -95.49 61.49
N ARG A 137 20.40 -95.54 62.84
CA ARG A 137 20.23 -94.36 63.70
C ARG A 137 21.37 -93.34 63.53
N ARG A 138 22.62 -93.80 63.42
CA ARG A 138 23.79 -92.96 63.13
C ARG A 138 23.63 -92.27 61.76
N GLU A 139 23.30 -93.01 60.70
CA GLU A 139 23.10 -92.48 59.35
C GLU A 139 21.93 -91.50 59.25
N ARG A 140 20.76 -91.81 59.83
CA ARG A 140 19.63 -90.87 59.88
C ARG A 140 20.01 -89.56 60.57
N THR A 141 20.88 -89.61 61.58
CA THR A 141 21.40 -88.43 62.29
C THR A 141 22.42 -87.65 61.46
N LYS A 142 23.33 -88.32 60.73
CA LYS A 142 24.23 -87.67 59.75
C LYS A 142 23.43 -86.95 58.67
N ARG A 143 22.49 -87.65 58.01
CA ARG A 143 21.63 -87.10 56.95
C ARG A 143 20.84 -85.87 57.43
N ARG A 144 20.26 -85.91 58.64
CA ARG A 144 19.58 -84.74 59.23
C ARG A 144 20.53 -83.55 59.44
N ARG A 145 21.76 -83.79 59.93
CA ARG A 145 22.77 -82.74 60.12
C ARG A 145 23.30 -82.18 58.78
N ALA A 146 23.35 -82.98 57.73
CA ALA A 146 23.72 -82.54 56.37
C ALA A 146 22.61 -81.66 55.77
N ALA A 147 21.36 -82.12 55.79
CA ALA A 147 20.21 -81.33 55.32
C ALA A 147 20.06 -79.99 56.07
N GLN A 148 20.31 -79.98 57.39
CA GLN A 148 20.34 -78.74 58.20
C GLN A 148 21.51 -77.80 57.89
N ARG A 149 22.56 -78.27 57.20
CA ARG A 149 23.67 -77.42 56.71
C ARG A 149 23.35 -76.84 55.34
N GLU A 150 22.87 -77.64 54.39
CA GLU A 150 22.47 -77.13 53.07
C GLU A 150 21.30 -76.15 53.18
N ALA A 151 20.24 -76.46 53.94
CA ALA A 151 19.13 -75.50 54.13
C ALA A 151 19.58 -74.16 54.75
N LYS A 152 20.58 -74.18 55.64
CA LYS A 152 21.19 -72.94 56.20
C LYS A 152 22.12 -72.21 55.23
N LYS A 153 22.67 -72.92 54.24
CA LYS A 153 23.47 -72.34 53.16
C LYS A 153 22.56 -71.72 52.10
N GLU A 154 21.52 -72.43 51.67
CA GLU A 154 20.46 -71.93 50.79
C GLU A 154 19.81 -70.66 51.38
N GLN A 155 19.44 -70.68 52.67
CA GLN A 155 18.90 -69.50 53.35
C GLN A 155 19.88 -68.30 53.29
N ARG A 156 21.17 -68.52 53.57
CA ARG A 156 22.20 -67.46 53.48
C ARG A 156 22.40 -66.96 52.05
N GLU A 157 22.32 -67.84 51.06
CA GLU A 157 22.40 -67.45 49.65
C GLU A 157 21.17 -66.63 49.21
N THR A 158 19.97 -66.97 49.69
CA THR A 158 18.77 -66.15 49.44
C THR A 158 18.82 -64.80 50.16
N GLU A 159 19.25 -64.76 51.43
CA GLU A 159 19.46 -63.53 52.20
C GLU A 159 20.49 -62.62 51.51
N GLN A 160 21.59 -63.18 50.98
CA GLN A 160 22.58 -62.42 50.22
C GLN A 160 22.07 -61.93 48.85
N ARG A 161 21.26 -62.73 48.14
CA ARG A 161 20.62 -62.30 46.88
C ARG A 161 19.65 -61.16 47.13
N GLU A 162 18.86 -61.22 48.20
CA GLU A 162 17.99 -60.11 48.60
C GLU A 162 18.76 -58.88 49.04
N ALA A 163 19.81 -59.03 49.85
CA ALA A 163 20.65 -57.92 50.28
C ALA A 163 21.25 -57.18 49.08
N ARG A 164 21.85 -57.91 48.12
CA ARG A 164 22.37 -57.34 46.87
C ARG A 164 21.28 -56.65 46.05
N ARG A 165 20.07 -57.22 45.97
CA ARG A 165 18.93 -56.60 45.28
C ARG A 165 18.51 -55.28 45.93
N ARG A 166 18.39 -55.24 47.26
CA ARG A 166 18.04 -54.02 48.03
C ARG A 166 19.13 -52.95 47.92
N GLU A 167 20.40 -53.35 47.94
CA GLU A 167 21.55 -52.46 47.71
C GLU A 167 21.55 -51.88 46.29
N GLN A 168 21.33 -52.71 45.27
CA GLN A 168 21.25 -52.28 43.87
C GLN A 168 20.05 -51.36 43.61
N GLN A 169 18.91 -51.60 44.25
CA GLN A 169 17.76 -50.67 44.26
C GLN A 169 18.15 -49.34 44.90
N SER A 170 18.70 -49.37 46.13
CA SER A 170 19.15 -48.17 46.84
C SER A 170 20.23 -47.36 46.09
N ALA A 171 21.09 -48.01 45.32
CA ALA A 171 22.07 -47.34 44.45
C ALA A 171 21.39 -46.68 43.23
N ASN A 172 20.41 -47.36 42.61
CA ASN A 172 19.66 -46.81 41.49
C ASN A 172 18.77 -45.63 41.92
N ASP A 173 18.10 -45.73 43.09
CA ASP A 173 17.28 -44.67 43.67
C ASP A 173 18.12 -43.43 44.02
N ARG A 174 19.34 -43.63 44.54
CA ARG A 174 20.32 -42.55 44.74
C ARG A 174 20.66 -41.87 43.41
N ARG A 175 21.01 -42.63 42.37
CA ARG A 175 21.34 -42.10 41.04
C ARG A 175 20.17 -41.36 40.37
N ILE A 176 18.95 -41.85 40.53
CA ILE A 176 17.72 -41.19 40.03
C ILE A 176 17.48 -39.86 40.78
N ASN A 177 17.64 -39.83 42.10
CA ASN A 177 17.46 -38.61 42.88
C ASN A 177 18.57 -37.57 42.63
N GLU A 178 19.80 -38.02 42.37
CA GLU A 178 20.91 -37.18 41.93
C GLU A 178 20.66 -36.56 40.55
N GLN A 179 20.22 -37.37 39.56
CA GLN A 179 19.79 -36.87 38.25
C GLN A 179 18.63 -35.88 38.35
N ARG A 180 17.65 -36.12 39.23
CA ARG A 180 16.55 -35.18 39.51
C ARG A 180 17.04 -33.85 40.06
N ARG A 181 18.01 -33.86 41.00
CA ARG A 181 18.63 -32.64 41.55
C ARG A 181 19.39 -31.87 40.47
N ALA A 182 20.23 -32.53 39.68
CA ALA A 182 20.97 -31.90 38.59
C ALA A 182 20.05 -31.34 37.49
N ASN A 183 18.91 -31.99 37.21
CA ASN A 183 17.90 -31.46 36.29
C ASN A 183 17.17 -30.24 36.87
N ALA A 184 16.80 -30.27 38.16
CA ALA A 184 16.17 -29.14 38.82
C ALA A 184 17.10 -27.91 38.90
N GLN A 185 18.40 -28.12 39.17
CA GLN A 185 19.41 -27.06 39.13
C GLN A 185 19.54 -26.45 37.73
N ARG A 186 19.66 -27.26 36.68
CA ARG A 186 19.68 -26.76 35.29
C ARG A 186 18.42 -26.00 34.88
N GLN A 187 17.24 -26.44 35.34
CA GLN A 187 15.99 -25.71 35.13
C GLN A 187 15.96 -24.38 35.90
N GLN A 188 16.50 -24.33 37.12
CA GLN A 188 16.64 -23.10 37.89
C GLN A 188 17.62 -22.12 37.21
N GLU A 189 18.79 -22.59 36.81
CA GLU A 189 19.80 -21.82 36.05
C GLU A 189 19.21 -21.27 34.74
N GLN A 190 18.49 -22.10 33.98
CA GLN A 190 17.84 -21.69 32.74
C GLN A 190 16.75 -20.63 32.99
N THR A 191 15.87 -20.82 33.98
CA THR A 191 14.82 -19.81 34.28
C THR A 191 15.39 -18.50 34.80
N GLN A 192 16.51 -18.52 35.54
CA GLN A 192 17.26 -17.32 35.93
C GLN A 192 17.88 -16.62 34.70
N PHE A 193 18.47 -17.36 33.77
CA PHE A 193 19.02 -16.81 32.53
C PHE A 193 17.94 -16.23 31.61
N GLU A 194 16.79 -16.90 31.47
CA GLU A 194 15.63 -16.40 30.72
C GLU A 194 15.03 -15.14 31.37
N ALA A 195 14.99 -15.05 32.70
CA ALA A 195 14.57 -13.84 33.41
C ALA A 195 15.54 -12.68 33.15
N PHE A 196 16.85 -12.91 33.27
CA PHE A 196 17.90 -11.93 32.96
C PHE A 196 17.82 -11.44 31.50
N GLN A 197 17.60 -12.34 30.53
CA GLN A 197 17.42 -11.93 29.13
C GLN A 197 16.18 -11.07 28.91
N ARG A 198 15.06 -11.32 29.62
CA ARG A 198 13.85 -10.48 29.54
C ARG A 198 14.10 -9.09 30.13
N GLU A 199 14.81 -9.00 31.25
CA GLU A 199 15.19 -7.73 31.88
C GLU A 199 16.14 -6.93 30.99
N ALA A 200 17.18 -7.57 30.43
CA ALA A 200 18.09 -6.95 29.47
C ALA A 200 17.38 -6.48 28.20
N ALA A 201 16.44 -7.27 27.65
CA ALA A 201 15.64 -6.88 26.48
C ALA A 201 14.71 -5.69 26.78
N PHE A 202 14.06 -5.68 27.95
CA PHE A 202 13.23 -4.57 28.40
C PHE A 202 14.03 -3.27 28.56
N LEU A 203 15.23 -3.34 29.15
CA LEU A 203 16.12 -2.18 29.27
C LEU A 203 16.62 -1.67 27.90
N ALA A 204 16.95 -2.59 26.98
CA ALA A 204 17.33 -2.23 25.61
C ALA A 204 16.19 -1.55 24.84
N GLU A 205 14.95 -2.06 24.98
CA GLU A 205 13.78 -1.43 24.37
C GLU A 205 13.49 -0.05 25.00
N ALA A 206 13.61 0.08 26.32
CA ALA A 206 13.42 1.36 27.01
C ALA A 206 14.42 2.43 26.56
N LEU A 207 15.70 2.07 26.39
CA LEU A 207 16.73 2.96 25.83
C LEU A 207 16.43 3.34 24.38
N LEU A 208 16.08 2.38 23.52
CA LEU A 208 15.70 2.66 22.13
C LEU A 208 14.48 3.58 22.04
N GLN A 209 13.47 3.40 22.92
CA GLN A 209 12.33 4.30 23.01
C GLN A 209 12.72 5.70 23.53
N GLN A 210 13.74 5.83 24.38
CA GLN A 210 14.27 7.14 24.79
C GLN A 210 14.96 7.85 23.62
N GLU A 211 15.91 7.19 22.95
CA GLU A 211 16.61 7.75 21.78
C GLU A 211 15.63 8.19 20.68
N GLN A 212 14.58 7.40 20.42
CA GLN A 212 13.52 7.77 19.47
C GLN A 212 12.71 8.99 19.91
N ARG A 213 12.47 9.19 21.21
CA ARG A 213 11.76 10.39 21.72
C ARG A 213 12.64 11.63 21.61
N GLU A 214 13.92 11.52 21.95
CA GLU A 214 14.90 12.61 21.83
C GLU A 214 15.10 13.00 20.35
N ALA A 215 15.24 12.03 19.45
CA ALA A 215 15.30 12.29 18.01
C ALA A 215 14.01 12.93 17.46
N GLN A 216 12.82 12.51 17.93
CA GLN A 216 11.55 13.14 17.57
C GLN A 216 11.42 14.57 18.11
N GLN A 217 11.96 14.86 19.31
CA GLN A 217 11.97 16.21 19.87
C GLN A 217 12.89 17.11 19.04
N LEU A 218 14.14 16.70 18.79
CA LEU A 218 15.10 17.44 17.97
C LEU A 218 14.56 17.69 16.55
N ALA A 219 13.87 16.72 15.95
CA ALA A 219 13.22 16.90 14.65
C ALA A 219 12.11 17.97 14.67
N ARG A 220 11.33 18.06 15.76
CA ARG A 220 10.30 19.11 15.95
C ARG A 220 10.92 20.48 16.19
N GLU A 221 12.00 20.56 16.97
CA GLU A 221 12.72 21.80 17.24
C GLU A 221 13.39 22.35 15.97
N LEU A 222 14.02 21.48 15.16
CA LEU A 222 14.56 21.84 13.85
C LEU A 222 13.46 22.29 12.87
N ALA A 223 12.31 21.61 12.83
CA ALA A 223 11.18 22.03 12.00
C ALA A 223 10.64 23.40 12.43
N ALA A 224 10.45 23.65 13.73
CA ALA A 224 10.00 24.94 14.24
C ALA A 224 11.00 26.08 13.96
N CYS A 225 12.31 25.81 14.03
CA CYS A 225 13.35 26.76 13.63
C CYS A 225 13.28 27.09 12.14
N TRP A 226 13.07 26.07 11.27
CA TRP A 226 12.93 26.26 9.82
C TRP A 226 11.65 27.03 9.47
N ASP A 227 10.50 26.70 10.08
CA ASP A 227 9.24 27.44 9.91
C ASP A 227 9.39 28.90 10.34
N ALA A 228 10.07 29.17 11.46
CA ALA A 228 10.35 30.53 11.92
C ALA A 228 11.31 31.29 10.98
N GLU A 229 12.21 30.60 10.28
CA GLU A 229 13.05 31.19 9.23
C GLU A 229 12.25 31.48 7.95
N GLN A 230 11.37 30.57 7.52
CA GLN A 230 10.45 30.82 6.39
C GLN A 230 9.51 32.01 6.67
N GLN A 231 8.98 32.12 7.90
CA GLN A 231 8.14 33.25 8.31
C GLN A 231 8.92 34.58 8.28
N LYS A 232 10.19 34.61 8.69
CA LYS A 232 11.06 35.80 8.54
C LYS A 232 11.30 36.14 7.07
N ALA A 233 11.60 35.14 6.24
CA ALA A 233 11.81 35.32 4.81
C ALA A 233 10.52 35.77 4.09
N GLU A 234 9.34 35.33 4.53
CA GLU A 234 8.06 35.88 4.07
C GLU A 234 7.81 37.31 4.55
N ALA A 235 8.07 37.64 5.82
CA ALA A 235 7.91 38.99 6.34
C ALA A 235 8.79 39.99 5.58
N ILE A 236 10.04 39.63 5.28
CA ILE A 236 10.95 40.42 4.44
C ILE A 236 10.37 40.59 3.02
N ARG A 237 9.91 39.51 2.38
CA ARG A 237 9.31 39.56 1.03
C ARG A 237 8.03 40.43 1.00
N ARG A 238 7.17 40.34 2.02
CA ARG A 238 5.96 41.18 2.17
C ARG A 238 6.35 42.64 2.32
N HIS A 239 7.30 42.96 3.21
CA HIS A 239 7.76 44.34 3.40
C HIS A 239 8.42 44.93 2.15
N GLN A 240 9.22 44.14 1.41
CA GLN A 240 9.77 44.55 0.12
C GLN A 240 8.67 44.80 -0.93
N ALA A 241 7.62 43.99 -0.96
CA ALA A 241 6.47 44.20 -1.84
C ALA A 241 5.66 45.46 -1.47
N GLU A 242 5.47 45.74 -0.18
CA GLU A 242 4.85 46.97 0.34
C GLU A 242 5.67 48.22 -0.04
N GLN A 243 6.99 48.19 0.17
CA GLN A 243 7.91 49.25 -0.26
C GLN A 243 7.83 49.47 -1.77
N ALA A 244 7.87 48.39 -2.57
CA ALA A 244 7.76 48.48 -4.03
C ALA A 244 6.40 49.03 -4.48
N ALA A 245 5.31 48.69 -3.80
CA ALA A 245 3.97 49.23 -4.06
C ALA A 245 3.87 50.72 -3.69
N ALA A 246 4.46 51.14 -2.57
CA ALA A 246 4.54 52.54 -2.17
C ALA A 246 5.34 53.37 -3.19
N ILE A 247 6.51 52.88 -3.62
CA ILE A 247 7.34 53.51 -4.65
C ILE A 247 6.58 53.63 -5.98
N ARG A 248 5.87 52.58 -6.42
CA ARG A 248 5.02 52.63 -7.62
C ARG A 248 3.93 53.70 -7.50
N LYS A 249 3.23 53.75 -6.36
CA LYS A 249 2.18 54.75 -6.10
C LYS A 249 2.72 56.19 -6.07
N GLU A 250 3.92 56.41 -5.52
CA GLU A 250 4.59 57.71 -5.62
C GLU A 250 4.95 58.08 -7.06
N LEU A 251 5.46 57.13 -7.85
CA LEU A 251 5.80 57.35 -9.27
C LEU A 251 4.55 57.65 -10.11
N GLU A 252 3.45 56.95 -9.87
CA GLU A 252 2.13 57.22 -10.47
C GLU A 252 1.61 58.62 -10.10
N GLN A 253 1.72 59.02 -8.82
CA GLN A 253 1.35 60.36 -8.37
C GLN A 253 2.22 61.45 -9.01
N LYS A 254 3.54 61.23 -9.11
CA LYS A 254 4.48 62.15 -9.76
C LYS A 254 4.19 62.27 -11.27
N ALA A 255 3.95 61.16 -11.95
CA ALA A 255 3.55 61.13 -13.36
C ALA A 255 2.19 61.85 -13.60
N ALA A 256 1.20 61.61 -12.73
CA ALA A 256 -0.08 62.31 -12.79
C ALA A 256 0.06 63.82 -12.51
N ALA A 257 0.96 64.23 -11.61
CA ALA A 257 1.27 65.63 -11.34
C ALA A 257 1.96 66.31 -12.54
N ILE A 258 2.93 65.64 -13.18
CA ILE A 258 3.58 66.12 -14.42
C ILE A 258 2.53 66.29 -15.53
N LYS A 259 1.68 65.27 -15.76
CA LYS A 259 0.60 65.36 -16.75
C LYS A 259 -0.36 66.52 -16.47
N ARG A 260 -0.75 66.75 -15.20
CA ARG A 260 -1.55 67.92 -14.81
C ARG A 260 -0.84 69.23 -15.16
N GLN A 261 0.44 69.38 -14.83
CA GLN A 261 1.22 70.57 -15.18
C GLN A 261 1.34 70.79 -16.70
N GLU A 262 1.50 69.72 -17.49
CA GLU A 262 1.47 69.82 -18.95
C GLU A 262 0.10 70.26 -19.47
N ASP A 263 -0.98 69.67 -18.95
CA ASP A 263 -2.34 70.01 -19.36
C ASP A 263 -2.73 71.43 -18.90
N ASP A 264 -2.19 71.92 -17.78
CA ASP A 264 -2.29 73.33 -17.36
C ASP A 264 -1.46 74.27 -18.26
N LYS A 265 -0.24 73.87 -18.67
CA LYS A 265 0.52 74.62 -19.69
C LYS A 265 -0.24 74.69 -21.02
N LYS A 266 -0.87 73.60 -21.46
CA LYS A 266 -1.75 73.55 -22.65
C LYS A 266 -2.97 74.46 -22.47
N ARG A 267 -3.66 74.42 -21.31
CA ARG A 267 -4.77 75.33 -20.97
C ARG A 267 -4.36 76.80 -21.00
N GLN A 268 -3.22 77.15 -20.38
CA GLN A 268 -2.68 78.51 -20.37
C GLN A 268 -2.28 78.97 -21.78
N ALA A 269 -1.66 78.11 -22.59
CA ALA A 269 -1.32 78.43 -23.98
C ALA A 269 -2.58 78.66 -24.83
N HIS A 270 -3.60 77.81 -24.70
CA HIS A 270 -4.89 78.01 -25.36
C HIS A 270 -5.55 79.33 -24.93
N TRP A 271 -5.60 79.60 -23.63
CA TRP A 271 -6.20 80.83 -23.09
C TRP A 271 -5.45 82.08 -23.58
N LYS A 272 -4.10 82.09 -23.58
CA LYS A 272 -3.31 83.20 -24.13
C LYS A 272 -3.57 83.40 -25.62
N ALA A 273 -3.60 82.32 -26.40
CA ALA A 273 -3.93 82.39 -27.83
C ALA A 273 -5.38 82.87 -28.06
N GLU A 274 -6.31 82.59 -27.15
CA GLU A 274 -7.68 83.10 -27.21
C GLU A 274 -7.79 84.58 -26.83
N GLN A 275 -7.07 85.05 -25.80
CA GLN A 275 -6.98 86.48 -25.49
C GLN A 275 -6.38 87.24 -26.68
N GLN A 276 -5.28 86.75 -27.25
CA GLN A 276 -4.66 87.40 -28.42
C GLN A 276 -5.60 87.44 -29.63
N ARG A 277 -6.36 86.36 -29.91
CA ARG A 277 -7.43 86.39 -30.93
C ARG A 277 -8.51 87.46 -30.65
N ARG A 278 -8.89 87.66 -29.38
CA ARG A 278 -9.86 88.70 -28.98
C ARG A 278 -9.28 90.11 -29.13
N GLU A 279 -8.02 90.31 -28.75
CA GLU A 279 -7.29 91.58 -28.91
C GLU A 279 -7.11 91.94 -30.40
N ASP A 280 -6.72 90.98 -31.23
CA ASP A 280 -6.59 91.19 -32.68
C ASP A 280 -7.95 91.42 -33.36
N GLN A 281 -9.02 90.78 -32.90
CA GLN A 281 -10.38 91.08 -33.35
C GLN A 281 -10.80 92.50 -32.96
N GLN A 282 -10.53 92.94 -31.72
CA GLN A 282 -10.79 94.32 -31.28
C GLN A 282 -9.94 95.34 -32.06
N ARG A 283 -8.69 95.00 -32.39
CA ARG A 283 -7.82 95.82 -33.24
C ARG A 283 -8.40 95.97 -34.65
N GLN A 284 -8.81 94.88 -35.28
CA GLN A 284 -9.48 94.93 -36.59
C GLN A 284 -10.81 95.68 -36.56
N GLU A 285 -11.59 95.58 -35.47
CA GLU A 285 -12.79 96.41 -35.30
C GLU A 285 -12.45 97.90 -35.14
N LYS A 286 -11.41 98.25 -34.38
CA LYS A 286 -10.93 99.63 -34.23
C LYS A 286 -10.45 100.20 -35.55
N GLU A 287 -9.65 99.44 -36.31
CA GLU A 287 -9.20 99.80 -37.66
C GLU A 287 -10.37 99.98 -38.64
N LYS A 288 -11.39 99.10 -38.60
CA LYS A 288 -12.63 99.26 -39.39
C LYS A 288 -13.42 100.52 -38.99
N ARG A 289 -13.52 100.82 -37.69
CA ARG A 289 -14.18 102.03 -37.18
C ARG A 289 -13.42 103.30 -37.58
N GLU A 290 -12.09 103.30 -37.50
CA GLU A 290 -11.23 104.42 -37.93
C GLU A 290 -11.25 104.63 -39.44
N ALA A 291 -11.26 103.56 -40.24
CA ALA A 291 -11.44 103.63 -41.69
C ALA A 291 -12.82 104.20 -42.06
N TYR A 292 -13.89 103.75 -41.39
CA TYR A 292 -15.23 104.31 -41.56
C TYR A 292 -15.30 105.80 -41.17
N GLN A 293 -14.66 106.19 -40.06
CA GLN A 293 -14.56 107.58 -39.65
C GLN A 293 -13.80 108.45 -40.67
N LYS A 294 -12.70 107.95 -41.26
CA LYS A 294 -11.99 108.65 -42.34
C LYS A 294 -12.89 108.89 -43.55
N VAL A 295 -13.56 107.86 -44.06
CA VAL A 295 -14.51 107.99 -45.19
C VAL A 295 -15.63 109.00 -44.87
N MET A 296 -16.15 109.00 -43.64
CA MET A 296 -17.17 109.96 -43.21
C MET A 296 -16.63 111.39 -43.06
N HIS A 297 -15.36 111.57 -42.67
CA HIS A 297 -14.70 112.88 -42.64
C HIS A 297 -14.41 113.40 -44.05
N GLU A 298 -13.91 112.56 -44.96
CA GLU A 298 -13.69 112.89 -46.37
C GLU A 298 -15.01 113.29 -47.05
N LYS A 299 -16.11 112.57 -46.79
CA LYS A 299 -17.44 112.93 -47.29
C LYS A 299 -17.89 114.32 -46.79
N ARG A 300 -17.74 114.64 -45.51
CA ARG A 300 -18.05 115.98 -44.99
C ARG A 300 -17.17 117.06 -45.60
N ALA A 301 -15.87 116.80 -45.76
CA ALA A 301 -14.95 117.76 -46.39
C ALA A 301 -15.33 118.06 -47.85
N LEU A 302 -15.87 117.08 -48.58
CA LEU A 302 -16.44 117.28 -49.92
C LEU A 302 -17.73 118.09 -49.88
N GLU A 303 -18.66 117.78 -48.97
CA GLU A 303 -19.92 118.54 -48.76
C GLU A 303 -19.66 120.01 -48.35
N GLU A 304 -18.64 120.24 -47.51
CA GLU A 304 -18.14 121.57 -47.12
C GLU A 304 -17.46 122.29 -48.30
N ALA A 305 -16.69 121.59 -49.14
CA ALA A 305 -16.08 122.17 -50.34
C ALA A 305 -17.11 122.54 -51.42
N GLU A 306 -18.16 121.74 -51.61
CA GLU A 306 -19.26 122.02 -52.55
C GLU A 306 -20.11 123.20 -52.08
N THR A 307 -20.48 123.23 -50.80
CA THR A 307 -21.22 124.36 -50.22
C THR A 307 -20.41 125.65 -50.25
N LYS A 308 -19.09 125.60 -49.98
CA LYS A 308 -18.19 126.75 -50.14
C LYS A 308 -18.13 127.24 -51.60
N ARG A 309 -17.99 126.34 -52.58
CA ARG A 309 -18.04 126.68 -54.01
C ARG A 309 -19.36 127.37 -54.41
N ARG A 310 -20.49 126.92 -53.86
CA ARG A 310 -21.79 127.55 -54.11
C ARG A 310 -21.84 128.98 -53.57
N LEU A 311 -21.37 129.21 -52.35
CA LEU A 311 -21.26 130.54 -51.74
C LEU A 311 -20.28 131.45 -52.50
N GLU A 312 -19.17 130.91 -53.01
CA GLU A 312 -18.21 131.65 -53.86
C GLU A 312 -18.79 132.06 -55.23
N LEU A 313 -19.72 131.26 -55.79
CA LEU A 313 -20.48 131.61 -57.00
C LEU A 313 -21.54 132.69 -56.71
N GLU A 314 -22.37 132.49 -55.68
CA GLU A 314 -23.37 133.49 -55.22
C GLU A 314 -22.72 134.85 -54.94
N ALA A 315 -21.53 134.87 -54.32
CA ALA A 315 -20.75 136.08 -54.08
C ALA A 315 -20.23 136.75 -55.37
N GLN A 316 -19.84 135.98 -56.39
CA GLN A 316 -19.42 136.52 -57.69
C GLN A 316 -20.60 137.13 -58.47
N GLU A 317 -21.79 136.53 -58.40
CA GLU A 317 -22.99 137.10 -59.01
C GLU A 317 -23.43 138.38 -58.30
N ALA A 318 -23.43 138.40 -56.97
CA ALA A 318 -23.67 139.60 -56.18
C ALA A 318 -22.64 140.70 -56.47
N ALA A 319 -21.37 140.37 -56.72
CA ALA A 319 -20.35 141.34 -57.10
C ALA A 319 -20.61 141.95 -58.49
N ARG A 320 -21.01 141.13 -59.48
CA ARG A 320 -21.37 141.59 -60.84
C ARG A 320 -22.57 142.54 -60.82
N GLU A 321 -23.61 142.21 -60.06
CA GLU A 321 -24.82 143.04 -59.97
C GLU A 321 -24.53 144.37 -59.23
N ASN A 322 -23.68 144.35 -58.19
CA ASN A 322 -23.18 145.58 -57.55
C ASN A 322 -22.34 146.45 -58.51
N GLU A 323 -21.52 145.86 -59.38
CA GLU A 323 -20.74 146.60 -60.37
C GLU A 323 -21.63 147.24 -61.45
N LYS A 324 -22.68 146.53 -61.88
CA LYS A 324 -23.73 147.03 -62.78
C LYS A 324 -24.48 148.20 -62.16
N GLN A 325 -24.92 148.10 -60.91
CA GLN A 325 -25.54 149.22 -60.17
C GLN A 325 -24.59 150.42 -60.03
N ARG A 326 -23.29 150.19 -59.76
CA ARG A 326 -22.26 151.25 -59.76
C ARG A 326 -22.14 151.94 -61.12
N LYS A 327 -22.13 151.18 -62.22
CA LYS A 327 -22.07 151.71 -63.61
C LYS A 327 -23.31 152.54 -63.94
N GLU A 328 -24.51 152.09 -63.55
CA GLU A 328 -25.76 152.87 -63.70
C GLU A 328 -25.74 154.16 -62.88
N ASN A 329 -25.39 154.11 -61.60
CA ASN A 329 -25.35 155.31 -60.75
C ASN A 329 -24.31 156.32 -61.26
N ALA A 330 -23.16 155.85 -61.74
CA ALA A 330 -22.18 156.70 -62.41
C ALA A 330 -22.69 157.27 -63.76
N ALA A 331 -23.59 156.59 -64.46
CA ALA A 331 -24.25 157.14 -65.66
C ALA A 331 -25.29 158.22 -65.29
N ARG A 332 -26.12 157.96 -64.26
CA ARG A 332 -27.10 158.93 -63.72
C ARG A 332 -26.42 160.22 -63.25
N GLU A 333 -25.33 160.13 -62.51
CA GLU A 333 -24.58 161.30 -62.03
C GLU A 333 -23.85 162.03 -63.18
N ARG A 334 -23.31 161.32 -64.18
CA ARG A 334 -22.76 161.96 -65.40
C ARG A 334 -23.84 162.71 -66.21
N HIS A 335 -25.07 162.20 -66.26
CA HIS A 335 -26.20 162.92 -66.86
C HIS A 335 -26.56 164.18 -66.03
N ARG A 336 -26.62 164.06 -64.69
CA ARG A 336 -26.87 165.18 -63.77
C ARG A 336 -25.81 166.29 -63.88
N LEU A 337 -24.53 165.94 -64.01
CA LEU A 337 -23.45 166.89 -64.21
C LEU A 337 -23.56 167.62 -65.56
N ARG A 338 -23.88 166.91 -66.65
CA ARG A 338 -24.16 167.53 -67.97
C ARG A 338 -25.36 168.49 -67.90
N GLN A 339 -26.44 168.12 -67.18
CA GLN A 339 -27.60 168.98 -66.91
C GLN A 339 -27.24 170.26 -66.11
N LEU A 340 -26.22 170.20 -65.24
CA LEU A 340 -25.72 171.36 -64.51
C LEU A 340 -24.78 172.22 -65.37
N GLU A 341 -23.97 171.62 -66.25
CA GLU A 341 -23.16 172.37 -67.22
C GLU A 341 -24.01 173.11 -68.26
N THR A 342 -25.04 172.49 -68.83
CA THR A 342 -25.95 173.17 -69.78
C THR A 342 -26.67 174.33 -69.10
N LYS A 343 -27.12 174.18 -67.85
CA LYS A 343 -27.68 175.27 -67.03
C LYS A 343 -26.66 176.37 -66.72
N LYS A 344 -25.37 176.04 -66.50
CA LYS A 344 -24.28 177.04 -66.36
C LYS A 344 -23.99 177.77 -67.66
N ARG A 345 -23.91 177.07 -68.81
CA ARG A 345 -23.69 177.67 -70.14
C ARG A 345 -24.86 178.57 -70.55
N SER A 346 -26.10 178.12 -70.34
CA SER A 346 -27.32 178.93 -70.51
C SER A 346 -27.26 180.23 -69.68
N LYS A 347 -27.02 180.14 -68.37
CA LYS A 347 -26.86 181.33 -67.50
C LYS A 347 -25.70 182.25 -67.91
N LYS A 348 -24.62 181.72 -68.51
CA LYS A 348 -23.50 182.53 -69.03
C LYS A 348 -23.88 183.26 -70.34
N MET A 349 -24.58 182.60 -71.27
CA MET A 349 -25.13 183.29 -72.46
C MET A 349 -26.11 184.39 -72.08
N SER A 350 -27.06 184.12 -71.17
CA SER A 350 -28.04 185.12 -70.72
C SER A 350 -27.44 186.32 -70.00
N LYS A 351 -26.17 186.26 -69.53
CA LYS A 351 -25.42 187.43 -69.04
C LYS A 351 -24.78 188.22 -70.18
N MET A 352 -24.14 187.57 -71.15
CA MET A 352 -23.49 188.27 -72.28
C MET A 352 -24.53 188.93 -73.19
N VAL A 353 -25.62 188.23 -73.52
CA VAL A 353 -26.73 188.75 -74.36
C VAL A 353 -27.50 189.90 -73.69
N ARG A 354 -27.35 190.10 -72.36
CA ARG A 354 -27.90 191.28 -71.67
C ARG A 354 -26.93 192.47 -71.70
N ALA A 355 -25.63 192.23 -71.51
CA ALA A 355 -24.62 193.31 -71.49
C ALA A 355 -24.44 193.98 -72.87
N GLU A 356 -24.49 193.21 -73.97
CA GLU A 356 -24.27 193.75 -75.31
C GLU A 356 -25.48 194.54 -75.84
N ARG A 357 -26.67 194.32 -75.26
CA ARG A 357 -27.93 194.95 -75.71
C ARG A 357 -28.11 196.39 -75.23
N GLU A 358 -27.28 196.86 -74.31
CA GLU A 358 -27.36 198.21 -73.73
C GLU A 358 -26.35 199.20 -74.34
N ARG A 359 -25.48 198.78 -75.27
CA ARG A 359 -24.29 199.58 -75.66
C ARG A 359 -24.25 200.15 -77.09
N LEU A 360 -25.02 199.62 -78.05
CA LEU A 360 -25.09 200.14 -79.42
C LEU A 360 -26.53 200.13 -79.98
N SER A 361 -27.39 200.94 -79.35
CA SER A 361 -28.63 201.43 -79.94
C SER A 361 -29.09 202.63 -79.10
N GLU A 362 -28.86 203.85 -79.58
CA GLU A 362 -29.58 205.02 -79.06
C GLU A 362 -30.96 205.07 -79.73
N VAL A 363 -31.80 204.09 -79.34
CA VAL A 363 -33.16 203.84 -79.85
C VAL A 363 -33.21 203.42 -81.34
N TYR A 364 -32.63 202.26 -81.68
CA TYR A 364 -32.52 201.76 -83.07
C TYR A 364 -32.95 200.30 -83.29
N LEU A 365 -33.34 199.94 -84.52
CA LEU A 365 -33.89 198.66 -84.96
C LEU A 365 -33.56 198.39 -86.45
N ASP A 366 -33.08 197.19 -86.83
CA ASP A 366 -33.20 196.68 -88.22
C ASP A 366 -32.99 195.14 -88.40
N GLU A 367 -33.12 194.71 -89.67
CA GLU A 367 -33.16 193.43 -90.40
C GLU A 367 -32.25 192.18 -90.12
N ARG A 368 -32.89 190.98 -90.20
CA ARG A 368 -32.80 189.92 -91.26
C ARG A 368 -31.52 189.04 -91.46
N THR A 369 -31.72 187.94 -92.21
CA THR A 369 -30.76 186.94 -92.81
C THR A 369 -30.33 185.72 -91.95
N LEU A 370 -30.60 184.48 -92.42
CA LEU A 370 -29.75 183.44 -93.11
C LEU A 370 -28.89 182.59 -92.13
N THR A 371 -28.75 181.25 -92.19
CA THR A 371 -29.18 180.12 -93.08
C THR A 371 -29.33 178.82 -92.19
N GLU A 372 -29.54 177.54 -92.56
CA GLU A 372 -29.54 176.73 -93.81
C GLU A 372 -30.53 175.51 -93.80
N MET A 373 -30.07 174.26 -94.03
CA MET A 373 -30.87 173.03 -94.29
C MET A 373 -30.22 171.74 -93.74
N LEU A 374 -30.94 170.59 -93.71
CA LEU A 374 -30.45 169.19 -93.95
C LEU A 374 -31.60 168.12 -94.00
N TYR A 375 -31.35 166.88 -94.47
CA TYR A 375 -32.33 165.85 -94.96
C TYR A 375 -32.23 164.45 -94.26
N GLY A 376 -33.11 163.42 -94.44
CA GLY A 376 -34.46 163.33 -95.04
C GLY A 376 -34.81 162.01 -95.82
N LYS A 377 -36.08 161.53 -95.77
CA LYS A 377 -36.79 160.47 -96.61
C LYS A 377 -36.65 158.96 -96.20
N ARG A 378 -37.33 157.95 -96.83
CA ARG A 378 -38.80 157.58 -96.95
C ARG A 378 -38.99 156.19 -97.68
N GLY A 379 -40.04 155.36 -97.42
CA GLY A 379 -40.36 154.12 -98.20
C GLY A 379 -41.55 153.23 -97.70
N HIS A 380 -42.11 152.34 -98.54
CA HIS A 380 -43.27 151.40 -98.27
C HIS A 380 -42.86 149.97 -97.87
N ALA A 381 -43.79 149.23 -97.24
CA ALA A 381 -43.49 148.00 -96.52
C ALA A 381 -43.30 146.72 -97.36
N ARG A 382 -44.14 146.47 -98.38
CA ARG A 382 -44.17 145.15 -99.06
C ARG A 382 -42.89 144.92 -99.87
N CYS A 383 -42.37 146.01 -100.41
CA CYS A 383 -41.29 146.07 -101.39
C CYS A 383 -40.92 147.53 -101.73
N GLY A 384 -40.91 148.43 -100.75
CA GLY A 384 -40.40 149.80 -100.90
C GLY A 384 -41.36 150.87 -101.46
N HIS A 385 -42.41 150.52 -102.23
CA HIS A 385 -43.03 151.48 -103.16
C HIS A 385 -44.56 151.62 -103.08
N ALA A 386 -45.04 152.87 -103.18
CA ALA A 386 -46.47 153.17 -103.27
C ALA A 386 -47.11 152.49 -104.51
N TRP A 387 -48.40 152.13 -104.39
CA TRP A 387 -49.10 151.15 -105.24
C TRP A 387 -49.42 151.57 -106.70
N PHE A 388 -48.77 152.60 -107.24
CA PHE A 388 -49.10 153.14 -108.57
C PHE A 388 -48.22 152.53 -109.68
N GLY A 389 -48.83 152.02 -110.77
CA GLY A 389 -48.15 151.73 -112.04
C GLY A 389 -47.63 150.30 -112.30
N TRP A 390 -48.24 149.25 -111.73
CA TRP A 390 -47.81 147.85 -111.92
C TRP A 390 -48.33 147.23 -113.24
N THR A 391 -47.61 146.24 -113.78
CA THR A 391 -47.88 145.58 -115.09
C THR A 391 -48.00 144.05 -114.97
N GLU A 392 -48.54 143.39 -116.00
CA GLU A 392 -48.79 141.92 -116.05
C GLU A 392 -48.00 141.23 -117.18
N GLU A 393 -47.47 140.03 -116.91
CA GLU A 393 -46.79 139.15 -117.88
C GLU A 393 -47.34 137.70 -117.81
N VAL A 394 -47.16 136.92 -118.89
CA VAL A 394 -47.56 135.50 -118.96
C VAL A 394 -46.33 134.60 -119.16
N GLY A 395 -46.16 133.57 -118.33
CA GLY A 395 -44.99 132.67 -118.39
C GLY A 395 -45.33 131.20 -118.11
N ALA A 396 -44.47 130.29 -118.59
CA ALA A 396 -44.71 128.84 -118.59
C ALA A 396 -44.06 128.05 -117.44
N GLU A 397 -43.27 128.70 -116.59
CA GLU A 397 -42.52 128.04 -115.51
C GLU A 397 -43.40 127.76 -114.29
N CYS A 398 -43.27 126.56 -113.72
CA CYS A 398 -44.26 126.00 -112.79
C CYS A 398 -43.91 126.22 -111.31
N CYS A 399 -44.81 126.85 -110.56
CA CYS A 399 -44.68 127.02 -109.11
C CYS A 399 -44.82 125.67 -108.37
N GLY A 400 -43.82 125.31 -107.56
CA GLY A 400 -43.77 124.06 -106.79
C GLY A 400 -44.88 123.83 -105.74
N SER A 401 -45.85 124.73 -105.63
CA SER A 401 -47.08 124.53 -104.85
C SER A 401 -48.20 123.83 -105.63
N CYS A 402 -48.06 123.58 -106.93
CA CYS A 402 -49.14 123.10 -107.80
C CYS A 402 -48.67 122.03 -108.81
N GLN A 403 -49.13 120.78 -108.66
CA GLN A 403 -48.90 119.71 -109.64
C GLN A 403 -49.94 119.74 -110.80
N GLN A 404 -50.04 120.86 -111.52
CA GLN A 404 -50.71 120.92 -112.82
C GLN A 404 -49.93 121.80 -113.81
N LYS A 405 -49.76 121.32 -115.04
CA LYS A 405 -48.90 121.91 -116.07
C LYS A 405 -49.68 122.76 -117.08
N THR A 406 -49.82 124.06 -116.83
CA THR A 406 -50.17 125.09 -117.84
C THR A 406 -49.62 126.45 -117.40
N ALA A 407 -49.24 127.30 -118.36
CA ALA A 407 -48.76 128.66 -118.11
C ALA A 407 -49.74 129.48 -117.23
N THR A 408 -49.20 130.39 -116.42
CA THR A 408 -49.98 131.27 -115.52
C THR A 408 -49.35 132.66 -115.50
N SER A 409 -50.16 133.72 -115.37
CA SER A 409 -49.67 135.11 -115.36
C SER A 409 -49.21 135.62 -113.99
N TYR A 410 -48.40 136.68 -114.03
CA TYR A 410 -47.77 137.33 -112.89
C TYR A 410 -47.94 138.84 -112.97
N PHE A 411 -48.20 139.48 -111.83
CA PHE A 411 -48.02 140.94 -111.69
C PHE A 411 -46.60 141.28 -111.24
N ILE A 412 -46.05 142.39 -111.75
CA ILE A 412 -44.67 142.86 -111.53
C ILE A 412 -44.67 144.30 -110.99
N CYS A 413 -43.74 144.57 -110.07
CA CYS A 413 -43.52 145.88 -109.47
C CYS A 413 -42.62 146.78 -110.34
N PRO A 414 -43.05 147.98 -110.74
CA PRO A 414 -42.33 148.86 -111.68
C PRO A 414 -41.07 149.52 -111.09
N MET A 415 -40.76 149.28 -109.81
CA MET A 415 -39.52 149.69 -109.15
C MET A 415 -38.83 148.54 -108.40
N CYS A 416 -39.33 147.30 -108.49
CA CYS A 416 -38.85 146.24 -107.60
C CYS A 416 -39.08 144.77 -108.05
N ASP A 417 -39.52 144.51 -109.29
CA ASP A 417 -39.47 143.21 -110.00
C ASP A 417 -40.05 141.93 -109.35
N ILE A 418 -40.61 142.02 -108.14
CA ILE A 418 -41.20 140.89 -107.42
C ILE A 418 -42.43 140.37 -108.19
N LYS A 419 -42.31 139.16 -108.75
CA LYS A 419 -43.35 138.47 -109.50
C LYS A 419 -44.35 137.78 -108.56
N LEU A 420 -45.64 138.10 -108.68
CA LEU A 420 -46.72 137.55 -107.86
C LEU A 420 -47.58 136.56 -108.65
N CYS A 421 -47.58 135.28 -108.25
CA CYS A 421 -48.42 134.25 -108.86
C CYS A 421 -49.89 134.40 -108.43
N LEU A 422 -50.77 134.67 -109.40
CA LEU A 422 -52.20 134.94 -109.16
C LEU A 422 -52.96 133.75 -108.54
N LYS A 423 -52.58 132.51 -108.87
CA LYS A 423 -53.37 131.31 -108.54
C LYS A 423 -53.22 130.83 -107.09
N CYS A 424 -52.04 130.99 -106.49
CA CYS A 424 -51.74 130.51 -105.13
C CYS A 424 -51.42 131.62 -104.11
N LYS A 425 -51.23 132.87 -104.56
CA LYS A 425 -50.96 134.07 -103.73
C LYS A 425 -49.75 133.98 -102.78
N ARG A 426 -48.84 133.01 -102.97
CA ARG A 426 -47.46 133.15 -102.51
C ARG A 426 -46.70 133.99 -103.53
N GLY A 427 -45.91 134.95 -103.06
CA GLY A 427 -44.78 135.46 -103.83
C GLY A 427 -43.69 134.38 -103.89
N LEU A 428 -42.86 134.40 -104.94
CA LEU A 428 -41.64 133.61 -104.96
C LEU A 428 -40.64 134.25 -103.98
N ALA A 429 -40.45 133.59 -102.84
CA ALA A 429 -39.47 133.96 -101.82
C ALA A 429 -38.94 132.69 -101.14
N GLU A 430 -37.63 132.47 -101.24
CA GLU A 430 -36.96 131.31 -100.65
C GLU A 430 -36.92 131.42 -99.12
N THR A 431 -37.79 130.68 -98.43
CA THR A 431 -37.70 130.43 -96.98
C THR A 431 -38.32 129.08 -96.65
N LYS A 432 -37.86 128.46 -95.55
CA LYS A 432 -38.25 127.11 -95.07
C LYS A 432 -37.65 126.02 -96.00
N PRO A 433 -36.49 125.45 -95.65
CA PRO A 433 -36.18 124.87 -94.33
C PRO A 433 -35.78 125.87 -93.23
N GLY A 434 -35.95 125.54 -91.95
CA GLY A 434 -36.44 124.26 -91.41
C GLY A 434 -35.35 123.33 -90.86
N ILE A 435 -34.23 123.88 -90.41
CA ILE A 435 -33.67 123.43 -89.13
C ILE A 435 -34.55 124.08 -88.03
N TRP A 436 -34.66 123.49 -86.84
CA TRP A 436 -35.32 124.18 -85.71
C TRP A 436 -34.45 125.34 -85.24
N VAL A 437 -34.94 126.55 -85.53
CA VAL A 437 -34.25 127.85 -85.61
C VAL A 437 -35.26 128.94 -85.27
#